data_AF-A0A7K7RCN9-F1
#
_entry.id   AF-A0A7K7RCN9-F1
#
_cell.length_a   1.000
_cell.length_b   1.000
_cell.length_c   1.000
_cell.angle_alpha   90.00
_cell.angle_beta   90.00
_cell.angle_gamma   90.00
#
_symmetry.space_group_name_H-M   'P 1'
#
loop_
_entity.id
_entity.type
_entity.pdbx_description
1 polymer ?
#
loop_
_entity_poly.entity_id
_entity_poly.type
_entity_poly.pdbx_seq_one_letter_code
_entity_poly.pdbx_strand_id
1 'polypeptide(L)'
;SYQRFVSCYRCFYNLQPQLTRSIYDQFISQLQTSIKEEIQEVKNEGNLEGLFSLLDKIVEEAKDREEPAWRPSGVPAQDVRSALVPFLLRHRSHLRRALHERQHRNSSLAQDVLAGRDSIAELQRLIQARQQAWQ
;
A
#
# COMPACT_ATOMS: atom_id res chain seq x y z
N SER A 1 -23.73 3.64 -44.01
CA SER A 1 -24.54 4.73 -44.58
C SER A 1 -25.76 4.12 -45.26
N TYR A 2 -26.87 4.86 -45.31
CA TYR A 2 -28.12 4.38 -45.91
C TYR A 2 -27.95 3.99 -47.38
N GLN A 3 -27.16 4.76 -48.15
CA GLN A 3 -26.86 4.46 -49.55
C GLN A 3 -26.18 3.09 -49.74
N ARG A 4 -25.25 2.72 -48.84
CA ARG A 4 -24.61 1.38 -48.91
C ARG A 4 -25.61 0.27 -48.58
N PHE A 5 -26.47 0.49 -47.59
CA PHE A 5 -27.52 -0.46 -47.23
C PHE A 5 -28.48 -0.70 -48.41
N VAL A 6 -29.01 0.37 -49.02
CA VAL A 6 -29.87 0.28 -50.20
C VAL A 6 -29.15 -0.35 -51.40
N SER A 7 -27.86 -0.06 -51.58
CA SER A 7 -27.08 -0.63 -52.69
C SER A 7 -26.97 -2.15 -52.63
N CYS A 8 -27.04 -2.74 -51.44
CA CYS A 8 -27.02 -4.20 -51.23
C CYS A 8 -28.43 -4.83 -51.32
N TYR A 9 -29.48 -4.06 -51.03
CA TYR A 9 -30.87 -4.52 -51.01
C TYR A 9 -31.75 -3.88 -52.10
N ARG A 10 -31.19 -3.68 -53.30
CA ARG A 10 -31.84 -2.96 -54.41
C ARG A 10 -33.21 -3.52 -54.80
N CYS A 11 -33.34 -4.85 -54.89
CA CYS A 11 -34.59 -5.50 -55.27
C CYS A 11 -35.73 -5.17 -54.29
N PHE A 12 -35.43 -5.15 -52.99
CA PHE A 12 -36.41 -4.84 -51.94
C PHE A 12 -36.70 -3.34 -51.86
N TYR A 13 -35.67 -2.51 -51.99
CA TYR A 13 -35.82 -1.06 -52.03
C TYR A 13 -36.74 -0.60 -53.17
N ASN A 14 -36.61 -1.19 -54.37
CA ASN A 14 -37.45 -0.85 -55.53
C ASN A 14 -38.93 -1.22 -55.33
N LEU A 15 -39.22 -2.24 -54.52
CA LEU A 15 -40.59 -2.67 -54.22
C LEU A 15 -41.21 -1.83 -53.09
N GLN A 16 -40.46 -1.61 -52.00
CA GLN A 16 -40.94 -0.86 -50.83
C GLN A 16 -39.85 0.05 -50.25
N PRO A 17 -39.66 1.27 -50.81
CA PRO A 17 -38.64 2.21 -50.37
C PRO A 17 -38.84 2.71 -48.94
N GLN A 18 -40.10 2.96 -48.54
CA GLN A 18 -40.42 3.48 -47.21
C GLN A 18 -40.13 2.45 -46.11
N LEU A 19 -40.49 1.18 -46.34
CA LEU A 19 -40.20 0.09 -45.41
C LEU A 19 -38.69 -0.15 -45.30
N THR A 20 -37.97 -0.14 -46.42
CA THR A 20 -36.50 -0.27 -46.43
C THR A 20 -35.82 0.81 -45.58
N ARG A 21 -36.32 2.05 -45.64
CA ARG A 21 -35.82 3.15 -44.81
C ARG A 21 -36.12 2.93 -43.33
N SER A 22 -37.36 2.56 -43.00
CA SER A 22 -37.78 2.29 -41.63
C SER A 22 -36.95 1.16 -40.99
N ILE A 23 -36.67 0.08 -41.73
CA ILE A 23 -35.82 -1.03 -41.25
C ILE A 23 -34.39 -0.55 -40.99
N TYR A 24 -33.81 0.24 -41.90
CA TYR A 24 -32.47 0.78 -41.70
C TYR A 24 -32.40 1.68 -40.46
N ASP A 25 -33.36 2.59 -40.32
CA ASP A 25 -33.39 3.52 -39.18
C ASP A 25 -33.57 2.76 -37.86
N GLN A 26 -34.42 1.73 -37.84
CA GLN A 26 -34.58 0.84 -36.69
C GLN A 26 -33.30 0.07 -36.37
N PHE A 27 -32.66 -0.52 -37.38
CA PHE A 27 -31.39 -1.24 -37.21
C PHE A 27 -30.29 -0.36 -36.62
N ILE A 28 -30.10 0.86 -37.18
CA ILE A 28 -29.08 1.78 -36.69
C ILE A 28 -29.40 2.24 -35.27
N SER A 29 -30.66 2.57 -34.98
CA SER A 29 -31.09 2.98 -33.64
C SER A 29 -30.85 1.87 -32.62
N GLN A 30 -31.30 0.65 -32.90
CA GLN A 30 -31.12 -0.51 -32.02
C GLN A 30 -29.63 -0.83 -31.82
N LEU A 31 -28.83 -0.83 -32.88
CA LEU A 31 -27.39 -1.09 -32.78
C LEU A 31 -26.69 -0.04 -31.92
N GLN A 32 -26.99 1.25 -32.12
CA GLN A 32 -26.38 2.33 -31.33
C GLN A 32 -26.79 2.27 -29.87
N THR A 33 -28.06 1.97 -29.59
CA THR A 33 -28.57 1.83 -28.23
C THR A 33 -27.92 0.63 -27.55
N SER A 34 -27.92 -0.55 -28.19
CA SER A 34 -27.30 -1.76 -27.64
C SER A 34 -25.81 -1.58 -27.34
N ILE A 35 -25.04 -0.93 -28.23
CA ILE A 35 -23.62 -0.65 -27.97
C ILE A 35 -23.44 0.30 -26.78
N LYS A 36 -24.29 1.34 -26.65
CA LYS A 36 -24.21 2.28 -25.52
C LYS A 36 -24.59 1.62 -24.21
N GLU A 37 -25.62 0.77 -24.22
CA GLU A 37 -26.06 -0.02 -23.07
C GLU A 37 -24.95 -0.96 -22.64
N GLU A 38 -24.36 -1.73 -23.55
CA GLU A 38 -23.23 -2.62 -23.27
C GLU A 38 -22.04 -1.87 -22.63
N ILE A 39 -21.67 -0.72 -23.18
CA ILE A 39 -20.60 0.11 -22.60
C ILE A 39 -20.98 0.58 -21.20
N GLN A 40 -22.24 0.99 -20.99
CA GLN A 40 -22.69 1.45 -19.68
C GLN A 40 -22.74 0.30 -18.66
N GLU A 41 -23.12 -0.90 -19.09
CA GLU A 41 -23.08 -2.11 -18.28
C GLU A 41 -21.65 -2.44 -17.85
N VAL A 42 -20.69 -2.47 -18.77
CA VAL A 42 -19.26 -2.68 -18.46
C VAL A 42 -18.73 -1.59 -17.52
N LYS A 43 -19.12 -0.33 -17.73
CA LYS A 43 -18.75 0.77 -16.83
C LYS A 43 -19.29 0.56 -15.41
N ASN A 44 -20.54 0.10 -15.29
CA ASN A 44 -21.19 -0.11 -14.02
C ASN A 44 -20.63 -1.35 -13.29
N GLU A 45 -20.46 -2.47 -14.00
CA GLU A 45 -19.90 -3.72 -13.45
C GLU A 45 -18.49 -3.49 -12.91
N GLY A 46 -17.66 -2.79 -13.68
CA GLY A 46 -16.29 -2.47 -13.28
C GLY A 46 -16.17 -1.29 -12.31
N ASN A 47 -17.28 -0.63 -11.94
CA ASN A 47 -17.28 0.65 -11.20
C ASN A 47 -16.26 1.67 -11.78
N LEU A 48 -16.21 1.75 -13.11
CA LEU A 48 -15.15 2.47 -13.83
C LEU A 48 -15.17 3.98 -13.55
N GLU A 49 -16.35 4.56 -13.35
CA GLU A 49 -16.48 5.98 -13.03
C GLU A 49 -15.78 6.34 -11.71
N GLY A 50 -15.94 5.49 -10.68
CA GLY A 50 -15.25 5.66 -9.40
C GLY A 50 -13.75 5.45 -9.54
N LEU A 51 -13.33 4.40 -10.26
CA LEU A 51 -11.91 4.10 -10.48
C LEU A 51 -11.19 5.18 -11.28
N PHE A 52 -11.79 5.71 -12.35
CA PHE A 52 -11.22 6.80 -13.13
C PHE A 52 -11.17 8.10 -12.33
N SER A 53 -12.21 8.39 -11.53
CA SER A 53 -12.17 9.55 -10.62
C SER A 53 -11.04 9.45 -9.57
N LEU A 54 -10.73 8.24 -9.09
CA LEU A 54 -9.60 8.02 -8.19
C LEU A 54 -8.26 8.12 -8.92
N LEU A 55 -8.17 7.59 -10.15
CA LEU A 55 -6.98 7.70 -10.98
C LEU A 55 -6.65 9.16 -11.29
N ASP A 56 -7.66 9.96 -11.64
CA ASP A 56 -7.50 11.40 -11.89
C ASP A 56 -6.93 12.10 -10.65
N LYS A 57 -7.43 11.78 -9.45
CA LYS A 57 -6.86 12.33 -8.19
C LYS A 57 -5.39 11.94 -8.00
N ILE A 58 -5.03 10.68 -8.25
CA ILE A 58 -3.64 10.22 -8.14
C ILE A 58 -2.73 10.97 -9.12
N VAL A 59 -3.19 11.18 -10.36
CA VAL A 59 -2.46 11.94 -11.38
C VAL A 59 -2.29 13.40 -10.94
N GLU A 60 -3.35 14.03 -10.43
CA GLU A 60 -3.31 15.39 -9.89
C GLU A 60 -2.32 15.54 -8.72
N GLU A 61 -2.35 14.62 -7.75
CA GLU A 61 -1.44 14.61 -6.59
C GLU A 61 0.04 14.40 -6.97
N ALA A 62 0.29 13.78 -8.12
CA ALA A 62 1.64 13.47 -8.59
C ALA A 62 2.18 14.48 -9.62
N LYS A 63 1.43 15.53 -9.97
CA LYS A 63 1.77 16.48 -11.05
C LYS A 63 3.17 17.08 -10.96
N ASP A 64 3.63 17.38 -9.76
CA ASP A 64 4.93 18.04 -9.53
C ASP A 64 6.12 17.06 -9.49
N ARG A 65 5.88 15.76 -9.66
CA ARG A 65 6.93 14.72 -9.62
C ARG A 65 7.39 14.41 -11.04
N GLU A 66 8.50 15.00 -11.44
CA GLU A 66 9.11 14.77 -12.77
C GLU A 66 9.91 13.46 -12.84
N GLU A 67 10.32 12.92 -11.69
CA GLU A 67 11.11 11.69 -11.64
C GLU A 67 10.26 10.44 -11.96
N PRO A 68 10.86 9.44 -12.66
CA PRO A 68 10.18 8.17 -12.90
C PRO A 68 9.78 7.50 -11.58
N ALA A 69 8.48 7.33 -11.38
CA ALA A 69 7.98 6.60 -10.22
C ALA A 69 8.44 5.13 -10.26
N TRP A 70 8.71 4.56 -9.07
CA TRP A 70 9.09 3.16 -8.92
C TRP A 70 8.09 2.22 -9.62
N ARG A 71 8.60 1.12 -10.19
CA ARG A 71 7.82 0.04 -10.79
C ARG A 71 8.28 -1.30 -10.21
N PRO A 72 7.39 -2.28 -10.04
CA PRO A 72 7.77 -3.62 -9.59
C PRO A 72 8.89 -4.18 -10.44
N SER A 73 9.95 -4.67 -9.78
CA SER A 73 11.11 -5.25 -10.46
C SER A 73 10.80 -6.63 -11.05
N GLY A 74 9.72 -7.27 -10.60
CA GLY A 74 9.40 -8.67 -10.89
C GLY A 74 10.05 -9.64 -9.91
N VAL A 75 10.79 -9.13 -8.92
CA VAL A 75 11.40 -9.92 -7.84
C VAL A 75 10.67 -9.62 -6.53
N PRO A 76 9.75 -10.49 -6.08
CA PRO A 76 8.89 -10.22 -4.92
C PRO A 76 9.67 -9.87 -3.64
N ALA A 77 10.81 -10.52 -3.42
CA ALA A 77 11.66 -10.26 -2.24
C ALA A 77 12.24 -8.83 -2.22
N GLN A 78 12.48 -8.22 -3.38
CA GLN A 78 12.93 -6.84 -3.50
C GLN A 78 11.75 -5.88 -3.37
N ASP A 79 10.64 -6.18 -4.05
CA ASP A 79 9.46 -5.32 -4.13
C ASP A 79 8.79 -5.14 -2.75
N VAL A 80 8.75 -6.21 -1.94
CA VAL A 80 8.17 -6.17 -0.59
C VAL A 80 9.10 -5.49 0.43
N ARG A 81 10.41 -5.45 0.18
CA ARG A 81 11.39 -4.92 1.14
C ARG A 81 11.07 -3.47 1.51
N SER A 82 10.80 -2.62 0.53
CA SER A 82 10.50 -1.19 0.74
C SER A 82 9.27 -0.99 1.63
N ALA A 83 8.24 -1.83 1.49
CA ALA A 83 7.04 -1.77 2.31
C ALA A 83 7.30 -2.17 3.78
N LEU A 84 8.23 -3.10 4.02
CA LEU A 84 8.54 -3.59 5.37
C LEU A 84 9.51 -2.69 6.14
N VAL A 85 10.37 -1.94 5.45
CA VAL A 85 11.43 -1.11 6.06
C VAL A 85 10.91 -0.20 7.18
N PRO A 86 9.81 0.57 7.03
CA PRO A 86 9.32 1.45 8.10
C PRO A 86 8.99 0.70 9.40
N PHE A 87 8.38 -0.48 9.30
CA PHE A 87 8.03 -1.30 10.46
C PHE A 87 9.27 -1.87 11.15
N LEU A 88 10.22 -2.39 10.37
CA LEU A 88 11.48 -2.92 10.89
C LEU A 88 12.31 -1.83 11.57
N LEU A 89 12.34 -0.62 11.00
CA LEU A 89 13.01 0.53 11.62
C LEU A 89 12.35 0.94 12.94
N ARG A 90 11.01 0.98 12.99
CA ARG A 90 10.28 1.28 14.23
C ARG A 90 10.57 0.24 15.31
N HIS A 91 10.57 -1.05 14.95
CA HIS A 91 10.86 -2.14 15.87
C HIS A 91 12.31 -2.06 16.38
N ARG A 92 13.28 -1.84 15.49
CA ARG A 92 14.69 -1.65 15.85
C ARG A 92 14.88 -0.49 16.84
N SER A 93 14.22 0.65 16.62
CA SER A 93 14.30 1.80 17.51
C SER A 93 13.68 1.52 18.88
N HIS A 94 12.60 0.74 18.95
CA HIS A 94 12.03 0.29 20.21
C HIS A 94 13.01 -0.60 20.99
N LEU A 95 13.55 -1.65 20.35
CA LEU A 95 14.50 -2.56 20.97
C LEU A 95 15.76 -1.85 21.46
N ARG A 96 16.29 -0.90 20.69
CA ARG A 96 17.46 -0.10 21.10
C ARG A 96 17.19 0.70 22.38
N ARG A 97 16.01 1.31 22.51
CA ARG A 97 15.63 2.04 23.73
C ARG A 97 15.53 1.09 24.92
N ALA A 98 14.85 -0.04 24.75
CA ALA A 98 14.72 -1.03 25.82
C ALA A 98 16.08 -1.58 26.26
N LEU A 99 16.98 -1.87 25.31
CA LEU A 99 18.34 -2.32 25.60
C LEU A 99 19.12 -1.27 26.40
N HIS A 100 19.06 -0.01 25.98
CA HIS A 100 19.77 1.08 26.65
C HIS A 100 19.28 1.28 28.09
N GLU A 101 17.96 1.25 28.31
CA GLU A 101 17.37 1.32 29.64
C GLU A 101 17.84 0.18 30.55
N ARG A 102 17.90 -1.05 30.02
CA ARG A 102 18.38 -2.22 30.76
C ARG A 102 19.86 -2.14 31.08
N GLN A 103 20.69 -1.68 30.12
CA GLN A 103 22.11 -1.48 30.33
C GLN A 103 22.37 -0.43 31.42
N HIS A 104 21.67 0.71 31.36
CA HIS A 104 21.81 1.76 32.37
C HIS A 104 21.45 1.27 33.78
N ARG A 105 20.32 0.56 33.91
CA ARG A 105 19.91 -0.03 35.20
C ARG A 105 20.93 -1.05 35.70
N ASN A 106 21.44 -1.91 34.83
CA ASN A 106 22.42 -2.91 35.21
C ASN A 106 23.73 -2.27 35.67
N SER A 107 24.21 -1.23 34.98
CA SER A 107 25.40 -0.48 35.39
C SER A 107 25.23 0.16 36.78
N SER A 108 24.06 0.78 37.05
CA SER A 108 23.75 1.32 38.38
C SER A 108 23.75 0.23 39.45
N LEU A 109 23.07 -0.89 39.20
CA LEU A 109 23.02 -2.01 40.14
C LEU A 109 24.42 -2.62 40.37
N ALA A 110 25.25 -2.68 39.35
CA ALA A 110 26.62 -3.16 39.49
C ALA A 110 27.46 -2.24 40.39
N GLN A 111 27.27 -0.93 40.30
CA GLN A 111 27.90 0.04 41.20
C GLN A 111 27.43 -0.14 42.64
N ASP A 112 26.12 -0.32 42.85
CA ASP A 112 25.56 -0.57 44.18
C ASP A 112 26.10 -1.87 44.80
N VAL A 113 26.25 -2.93 44.00
CA VAL A 113 26.83 -4.20 44.44
C VAL A 113 28.30 -4.04 44.82
N LEU A 114 29.09 -3.28 44.05
CA LEU A 114 30.49 -3.01 44.40
C LEU A 114 30.60 -2.22 45.71
N ALA A 115 29.83 -1.15 45.86
CA ALA A 115 29.79 -0.36 47.09
C ALA A 115 29.39 -1.22 48.30
N GLY A 116 28.38 -2.09 48.13
CA GLY A 116 27.97 -3.04 49.16
C GLY A 116 29.06 -4.05 49.52
N ARG A 117 29.81 -4.55 48.53
CA ARG A 117 30.96 -5.45 48.77
C ARG A 117 32.08 -4.77 49.55
N ASP A 118 32.38 -3.52 49.23
CA ASP A 118 33.40 -2.73 49.93
C ASP A 118 33.01 -2.51 51.39
N SER A 119 31.76 -2.13 51.67
CA SER A 119 31.24 -2.00 53.04
C SER A 119 31.31 -3.32 53.83
N ILE A 120 30.98 -4.45 53.20
CA ILE A 120 31.10 -5.77 53.83
C ILE A 120 32.56 -6.08 54.16
N ALA A 121 33.49 -5.80 53.25
CA ALA A 121 34.92 -6.03 53.47
C ALA A 121 35.45 -5.17 54.62
N GLU A 122 35.04 -3.91 54.72
CA GLU A 122 35.38 -3.03 55.85
C GLU A 122 34.85 -3.57 57.19
N LEU A 123 33.57 -3.95 57.24
CA LEU A 123 32.96 -4.54 58.43
C LEU A 123 33.69 -5.81 58.87
N GLN A 124 34.07 -6.68 57.92
CA GLN A 124 34.84 -7.89 58.22
C GLN A 124 36.20 -7.55 58.83
N ARG A 125 36.92 -6.53 58.32
CA ARG A 125 38.19 -6.08 58.90
C ARG A 125 38.02 -5.55 60.32
N LEU A 126 36.96 -4.78 60.58
CA LEU A 126 36.65 -4.27 61.92
C LEU A 126 36.34 -5.40 62.91
N ILE A 127 35.56 -6.40 62.48
CA ILE A 127 35.26 -7.58 63.29
C ILE A 127 36.55 -8.35 63.62
N GLN A 128 37.42 -8.59 62.64
CA GLN A 128 38.69 -9.27 62.84
C GLN A 128 39.62 -8.49 63.79
N ALA A 129 39.76 -7.17 63.59
CA ALA A 129 40.59 -6.33 64.46
C ALA A 129 40.06 -6.32 65.90
N ARG A 130 38.74 -6.26 66.07
CA ARG A 130 38.11 -6.40 67.38
C ARG A 130 38.44 -7.76 67.97
N GLN A 131 38.20 -8.85 67.26
CA GLN A 131 38.49 -10.21 67.74
C GLN A 131 39.94 -10.38 68.20
N GLN A 132 40.92 -9.83 67.46
CA GLN A 132 42.33 -9.86 67.83
C GLN A 132 42.63 -9.06 69.11
N ALA A 133 41.91 -7.97 69.37
CA ALA A 133 42.06 -7.19 70.60
C ALA A 133 41.48 -7.87 71.86
N TRP A 134 40.68 -8.92 71.69
CA TRP A 134 40.14 -9.74 72.80
C TRP A 134 40.91 -11.06 73.01
N GLN A 135 41.94 -11.34 72.20
CA GLN A 135 42.87 -12.45 72.41
C GLN A 135 44.14 -11.98 73.10
#